data_AF-A0A954NMW9-F1
#
_entry.id   AF-A0A954NMW9-F1
#
_cell.length_a   1.000
_cell.length_b   1.000
_cell.length_c   1.000
_cell.angle_alpha   90.00
_cell.angle_beta   90.00
_cell.angle_gamma   90.00
#
_symmetry.space_group_name_H-M   'P 1'
#
loop_
_entity.id
_entity.type
_entity.pdbx_description
1 polymer ?
#
loop_
_entity_poly.entity_id
_entity_poly.type
_entity_poly.pdbx_seq_one_letter_code
_entity_poly.pdbx_strand_id
1 'polypeptide(L)'
;NAGLPNEMGEYDLSPADMAAKIRDFASNGWLNIAGACCGSTPEYIKAISQAMEGVKPHDRSVVEPYTRLSGMQALTIRPESNFIMIGERTNVTGSKRFANLIRSGKFEEAVEVARQQVVGGASVIDINMDDALLEGEQAMTHYIRLLAAETDIASVPVMVDSSKWTVLEAGLKCLQGK
;
A
#
# COMPACT_ATOMS: atom_id res chain seq x y z
N ASN A 1 -15.26 16.14 3.27
CA ASN A 1 -15.71 16.79 4.51
C ASN A 1 -16.06 18.24 4.22
N ALA A 2 -16.89 18.85 5.06
CA ALA A 2 -17.19 20.29 5.01
C ALA A 2 -16.00 21.12 5.57
N GLY A 3 -14.82 20.95 4.99
CA GLY A 3 -13.57 21.56 5.46
C GLY A 3 -12.77 20.68 6.42
N LEU A 4 -11.67 21.23 6.92
CA LEU A 4 -10.95 20.67 8.07
C LEU A 4 -11.74 20.99 9.34
N PRO A 5 -11.77 20.09 10.33
CA PRO A 5 -12.38 20.41 11.61
C PRO A 5 -11.62 21.57 12.27
N ASN A 6 -12.35 22.53 12.82
CA ASN A 6 -11.78 23.61 13.60
C ASN A 6 -11.39 23.14 15.01
N GLU A 7 -10.86 24.03 15.84
CA GLU A 7 -10.40 23.71 17.21
C GLU A 7 -11.52 23.16 18.12
N MET A 8 -12.79 23.44 17.78
CA MET A 8 -13.96 22.92 18.48
C MET A 8 -14.49 21.60 17.87
N GLY A 9 -13.84 21.09 16.83
CA GLY A 9 -14.25 19.88 16.10
C GLY A 9 -15.40 20.11 15.12
N GLU A 10 -15.78 21.36 14.85
CA GLU A 10 -16.85 21.74 13.93
C GLU A 10 -16.32 21.97 12.52
N TYR A 11 -17.22 22.10 11.54
CA TYR A 11 -16.91 22.19 10.12
C TYR A 11 -17.45 23.49 9.51
N ASP A 12 -16.55 24.34 9.03
CA ASP A 12 -16.89 25.73 8.65
C ASP A 12 -17.07 25.96 7.13
N LEU A 13 -16.77 24.97 6.28
CA LEU A 13 -16.87 25.15 4.83
C LEU A 13 -18.35 25.10 4.41
N SER A 14 -18.89 26.19 3.87
CA SER A 14 -20.30 26.25 3.47
C SER A 14 -20.67 25.28 2.32
N PRO A 15 -21.96 24.95 2.14
CA PRO A 15 -22.44 24.18 0.98
C PRO A 15 -22.03 24.78 -0.36
N ALA A 16 -22.09 26.11 -0.49
CA ALA A 16 -21.78 26.82 -1.72
C ALA A 16 -20.28 26.73 -2.05
N ASP A 17 -19.42 26.93 -1.06
CA ASP A 17 -17.96 26.86 -1.24
C ASP A 17 -17.49 25.44 -1.58
N MET A 18 -18.08 24.43 -0.92
CA MET A 18 -17.81 23.03 -1.23
C MET A 18 -18.24 22.68 -2.66
N ALA A 19 -19.44 23.11 -3.07
CA ALA A 19 -19.95 22.87 -4.42
C ALA A 19 -19.09 23.56 -5.50
N ALA A 20 -18.62 24.78 -5.24
CA ALA A 20 -17.72 25.50 -6.15
C ALA A 20 -16.39 24.75 -6.37
N LYS A 21 -15.77 24.23 -5.30
CA LYS A 21 -14.54 23.41 -5.39
C LYS A 21 -14.78 22.11 -6.15
N ILE A 22 -15.91 21.43 -5.90
CA ILE A 22 -16.23 20.18 -6.60
C ILE A 22 -16.54 20.45 -8.09
N ARG A 23 -17.20 21.56 -8.43
CA ARG A 23 -17.41 21.99 -9.83
C ARG A 23 -16.08 22.14 -10.56
N ASP A 24 -15.07 22.71 -9.92
CA ASP A 24 -13.75 22.86 -10.53
C ASP A 24 -13.14 21.50 -10.89
N PHE A 25 -13.11 20.54 -9.96
CA PHE A 25 -12.63 19.18 -10.24
C PHE A 25 -13.43 18.47 -11.33
N ALA A 26 -14.75 18.63 -11.30
CA ALA A 26 -15.63 18.04 -12.30
C ALA A 26 -15.42 18.67 -13.69
N SER A 27 -15.19 19.99 -13.76
CA SER A 27 -14.94 20.71 -15.01
C SER A 27 -13.58 20.36 -15.62
N ASN A 28 -12.60 19.99 -14.79
CA ASN A 28 -11.34 19.39 -15.24
C ASN A 28 -11.48 17.92 -15.66
N GLY A 29 -12.67 17.33 -15.53
CA GLY A 29 -12.96 15.97 -15.93
C GLY A 29 -12.29 14.93 -15.04
N TRP A 30 -12.12 15.18 -13.74
CA TRP A 30 -11.41 14.28 -12.81
C TRP A 30 -12.33 13.33 -12.04
N LEU A 31 -13.64 13.50 -12.12
CA LEU A 31 -14.61 12.82 -11.26
C LEU A 31 -15.59 11.97 -12.07
N ASN A 32 -15.92 10.79 -11.56
CA ASN A 32 -17.08 9.99 -11.99
C ASN A 32 -18.20 9.99 -10.95
N ILE A 33 -17.85 10.18 -9.67
CA ILE A 33 -18.78 10.21 -8.54
C ILE A 33 -18.38 11.38 -7.64
N ALA A 34 -19.36 12.17 -7.23
CA ALA A 34 -19.19 13.26 -6.26
C ALA A 34 -20.13 13.03 -5.08
N GLY A 35 -19.68 13.41 -3.88
CA GLY A 35 -20.44 13.24 -2.66
C GLY A 35 -19.82 14.04 -1.52
N ALA A 36 -20.25 13.75 -0.29
CA ALA A 36 -19.79 14.42 0.90
C ALA A 36 -19.65 13.43 2.07
N CYS A 37 -18.97 13.85 3.14
CA CYS A 37 -18.66 13.00 4.29
C CYS A 37 -18.88 13.80 5.58
N CYS A 38 -17.92 13.85 6.51
CA CYS A 38 -18.09 14.52 7.80
C CYS A 38 -18.41 16.03 7.65
N GLY A 39 -19.30 16.53 8.50
CA GLY A 39 -19.74 17.92 8.53
C GLY A 39 -20.77 18.30 7.46
N SER A 40 -21.18 17.37 6.60
CA SER A 40 -22.08 17.65 5.48
C SER A 40 -23.52 17.24 5.79
N THR A 41 -24.47 18.08 5.39
CA THR A 41 -25.93 17.88 5.51
C THR A 41 -26.57 17.67 4.12
N PRO A 42 -27.87 17.36 4.00
CA PRO A 42 -28.55 17.27 2.71
C PRO A 42 -28.42 18.53 1.83
N GLU A 43 -28.22 19.71 2.44
CA GLU A 43 -28.00 20.97 1.72
C GLU A 43 -26.70 20.94 0.89
N TYR A 44 -25.65 20.29 1.39
CA TYR A 44 -24.39 20.10 0.65
C TYR A 44 -24.59 19.20 -0.56
N ILE A 45 -25.29 18.08 -0.37
CA ILE A 45 -25.58 17.15 -1.48
C ILE A 45 -26.42 17.83 -2.55
N LYS A 46 -27.41 18.66 -2.15
CA LYS A 46 -28.19 19.48 -3.10
C LYS A 46 -27.31 20.45 -3.87
N ALA A 47 -26.45 21.21 -3.18
CA ALA A 47 -25.55 22.17 -3.82
C ALA A 47 -24.55 21.49 -4.77
N ILE A 48 -23.98 20.34 -4.37
CA ILE A 48 -23.09 19.52 -5.21
C ILE A 48 -23.84 19.02 -6.45
N SER A 49 -25.04 18.46 -6.27
CA SER A 49 -25.87 17.95 -7.37
C SER A 49 -26.15 19.04 -8.42
N GLN A 50 -26.60 20.22 -7.96
CA GLN A 50 -26.81 21.38 -8.83
C GLN A 50 -25.52 21.82 -9.53
N ALA A 51 -24.40 21.83 -8.81
CA ALA A 51 -23.10 22.14 -9.39
C ALA A 51 -22.64 21.10 -10.41
N MET A 52 -23.14 19.86 -10.41
CA MET A 52 -22.77 18.86 -11.43
C MET A 52 -23.59 18.98 -12.72
N GLU A 53 -24.64 19.80 -12.77
CA GLU A 53 -25.48 19.95 -13.97
C GLU A 53 -24.65 20.38 -15.19
N GLY A 54 -24.80 19.63 -16.28
CA GLY A 54 -24.10 19.85 -17.55
C GLY A 54 -22.63 19.44 -17.57
N VAL A 55 -22.07 18.90 -16.49
CA VAL A 55 -20.68 18.41 -16.45
C VAL A 55 -20.59 16.99 -16.99
N LYS A 56 -19.55 16.70 -17.77
CA LYS A 56 -19.28 15.35 -18.28
C LYS A 56 -18.44 14.55 -17.27
N PRO A 57 -18.73 13.25 -17.05
CA PRO A 57 -17.88 12.39 -16.25
C PRO A 57 -16.46 12.29 -16.79
N HIS A 58 -15.51 11.92 -15.92
CA HIS A 58 -14.12 11.64 -16.30
C HIS A 58 -14.02 10.66 -17.47
N ASP A 59 -13.25 11.05 -18.48
CA ASP A 59 -12.88 10.19 -19.60
C ASP A 59 -11.71 9.30 -19.21
N ARG A 60 -11.89 7.98 -19.35
CA ARG A 60 -10.96 7.00 -18.82
C ARG A 60 -9.61 7.11 -19.53
N SER A 61 -8.57 7.43 -18.78
CA SER A 61 -7.20 7.41 -19.31
C SER A 61 -6.77 5.99 -19.70
N VAL A 62 -6.02 5.89 -20.80
CA VAL A 62 -5.30 4.66 -21.17
C VAL A 62 -4.20 4.41 -20.15
N VAL A 63 -4.21 3.22 -19.54
CA VAL A 63 -3.19 2.82 -18.56
C VAL A 63 -2.17 1.94 -19.26
N GLU A 64 -0.93 2.42 -19.34
CA GLU A 64 0.17 1.66 -19.93
C GLU A 64 0.39 0.32 -19.20
N PRO A 65 0.71 -0.78 -19.89
CA PRO A 65 0.80 -2.13 -19.31
C PRO A 65 2.14 -2.37 -18.57
N TYR A 66 2.60 -1.41 -17.76
CA TYR A 66 3.80 -1.56 -16.94
C TYR A 66 3.58 -2.46 -15.72
N THR A 67 4.65 -3.16 -15.32
CA THR A 67 4.69 -3.86 -14.03
C THR A 67 4.59 -2.84 -12.91
N ARG A 68 3.52 -2.94 -12.13
CA ARG A 68 3.26 -2.11 -10.95
C ARG A 68 3.17 -3.00 -9.74
N LEU A 69 3.99 -2.71 -8.75
CA LEU A 69 4.07 -3.37 -7.44
C LEU A 69 3.90 -2.28 -6.37
N SER A 70 3.65 -2.67 -5.13
CA SER A 70 3.56 -1.69 -4.04
C SER A 70 3.78 -2.33 -2.68
N GLY A 71 4.47 -1.60 -1.81
CA GLY A 71 4.23 -1.68 -0.36
C GLY A 71 3.22 -0.59 0.00
N MET A 72 3.58 0.29 0.93
CA MET A 72 2.89 1.57 1.14
C MET A 72 3.19 2.57 0.04
N GLN A 73 4.34 2.44 -0.65
CA GLN A 73 4.71 3.26 -1.79
C GLN A 73 4.56 2.47 -3.10
N ALA A 74 4.18 3.18 -4.16
CA ALA A 74 4.04 2.58 -5.49
C ALA A 74 5.41 2.41 -6.16
N LEU A 75 5.66 1.22 -6.72
CA LEU A 75 6.80 0.92 -7.57
C LEU A 75 6.29 0.60 -8.98
N THR A 76 6.57 1.47 -9.95
CA THR A 76 6.29 1.21 -11.37
C THR A 76 7.58 0.97 -12.11
N ILE A 77 7.74 -0.23 -12.68
CA ILE A 77 8.90 -0.59 -13.51
C ILE A 77 8.62 -0.14 -14.94
N ARG A 78 9.38 0.84 -15.41
CA ARG A 78 9.26 1.49 -16.70
C ARG A 78 10.50 1.19 -17.57
N PRO A 79 10.44 1.42 -18.90
CA PRO A 79 11.61 1.26 -19.77
C PRO A 79 12.84 2.07 -19.32
N GLU A 80 12.63 3.23 -18.71
CA GLU A 80 13.66 4.12 -18.18
C GLU A 80 14.04 3.85 -16.71
N SER A 81 13.42 2.86 -16.06
CA SER A 81 13.77 2.51 -14.69
C SER A 81 15.19 1.94 -14.61
N ASN A 82 15.89 2.29 -13.52
CA ASN A 82 17.15 1.64 -13.17
C ASN A 82 16.93 0.16 -12.82
N PHE A 83 18.04 -0.57 -12.66
CA PHE A 83 18.02 -1.95 -12.17
C PHE A 83 17.29 -2.03 -10.83
N ILE A 84 16.29 -2.92 -10.76
CA ILE A 84 15.48 -3.13 -9.56
C ILE A 84 16.20 -4.14 -8.66
N MET A 85 16.67 -3.68 -7.50
CA MET A 85 17.37 -4.52 -6.53
C MET A 85 16.37 -5.26 -5.65
N ILE A 86 16.43 -6.59 -5.67
CA ILE A 86 15.65 -7.47 -4.80
C ILE A 86 16.56 -7.96 -3.67
N GLY A 87 16.18 -7.70 -2.41
CA GLY A 87 16.94 -8.13 -1.25
C GLY A 87 16.68 -9.60 -0.90
N GLU A 88 17.70 -10.46 -1.06
CA GLU A 88 17.63 -11.92 -0.89
C GLU A 88 17.90 -12.46 0.54
N ARG A 89 18.34 -11.62 1.49
CA ARG A 89 18.92 -12.08 2.77
C ARG A 89 17.88 -12.58 3.77
N THR A 90 16.60 -12.37 3.51
CA THR A 90 15.43 -12.81 4.28
C THR A 90 14.94 -14.19 3.81
N ASN A 91 15.89 -15.09 3.59
CA ASN A 91 15.68 -16.43 3.05
C ASN A 91 16.25 -17.48 4.01
N VAL A 92 15.39 -18.36 4.55
CA VAL A 92 15.81 -19.40 5.52
C VAL A 92 16.77 -20.41 4.89
N THR A 93 16.64 -20.68 3.60
CA THR A 93 17.52 -21.62 2.87
C THR A 93 18.85 -20.95 2.47
N GLY A 94 18.83 -19.67 2.11
CA GLY A 94 19.98 -18.95 1.55
C GLY A 94 20.83 -18.16 2.56
N SER A 95 20.28 -17.79 3.73
CA SER A 95 20.92 -16.88 4.67
C SER A 95 21.10 -17.51 6.05
N LYS A 96 22.35 -17.90 6.38
CA LYS A 96 22.69 -18.52 7.68
C LYS A 96 22.26 -17.67 8.87
N ARG A 97 22.45 -16.35 8.79
CA ARG A 97 22.05 -15.42 9.86
C ARG A 97 20.54 -15.43 10.04
N PHE A 98 19.79 -15.27 8.96
CA PHE A 98 18.33 -15.22 9.01
C PHE A 98 17.74 -16.56 9.47
N ALA A 99 18.23 -17.68 8.92
CA ALA A 99 17.81 -19.02 9.30
C ALA A 99 17.97 -19.28 10.81
N ASN A 100 19.09 -18.86 11.40
CA ASN A 100 19.32 -19.00 12.84
C ASN A 100 18.33 -18.19 13.67
N LEU A 101 18.00 -16.96 13.24
CA LEU A 101 17.03 -16.11 13.93
C LEU A 101 15.63 -16.72 13.89
N ILE A 102 15.16 -17.14 12.70
CA ILE A 102 13.84 -17.74 12.52
C ILE A 102 13.71 -19.05 13.30
N ARG A 103 14.68 -19.97 13.19
CA ARG A 103 14.66 -21.24 13.93
C ARG A 103 14.75 -21.06 15.45
N SER A 104 15.34 -19.96 15.91
CA SER A 104 15.41 -19.61 17.35
C SER A 104 14.20 -18.80 17.83
N GLY A 105 13.21 -18.54 16.97
CA GLY A 105 12.02 -17.74 17.29
C GLY A 105 12.30 -16.25 17.48
N LYS A 106 13.44 -15.74 17.03
CA LYS A 106 13.88 -14.35 17.20
C LYS A 106 13.43 -13.49 16.02
N PHE A 107 12.11 -13.38 15.82
CA PHE A 107 11.55 -12.70 14.66
C PHE A 107 11.83 -11.20 14.64
N GLU A 108 11.84 -10.54 15.80
CA GLU A 108 12.13 -9.10 15.93
C GLU A 108 13.56 -8.77 15.49
N GLU A 109 14.53 -9.61 15.87
CA GLU A 109 15.91 -9.49 15.38
C GLU A 109 16.01 -9.81 13.87
N ALA A 110 15.10 -10.64 13.34
CA ALA A 110 15.06 -10.97 11.93
C ALA A 110 14.53 -9.80 11.07
N VAL A 111 13.60 -8.99 11.61
CA VAL A 111 13.11 -7.76 10.96
C VAL A 111 14.26 -6.81 10.60
N GLU A 112 15.28 -6.73 11.46
CA GLU A 112 16.47 -5.92 11.19
C GLU A 112 17.23 -6.37 9.92
N VAL A 113 17.19 -7.66 9.57
CA VAL A 113 17.78 -8.16 8.32
C VAL A 113 17.04 -7.58 7.11
N ALA A 114 15.70 -7.50 7.14
CA ALA A 114 14.91 -6.86 6.10
C ALA A 114 15.22 -5.35 6.02
N ARG A 115 15.21 -4.65 7.17
CA ARG A 115 15.47 -3.21 7.24
C ARG A 115 16.82 -2.83 6.64
N GLN A 116 17.87 -3.59 6.96
CA GLN A 116 19.22 -3.38 6.42
C GLN A 116 19.27 -3.49 4.90
N GLN A 117 18.43 -4.32 4.29
CA GLN A 117 18.36 -4.45 2.83
C GLN A 117 17.69 -3.23 2.20
N VAL A 118 16.57 -2.75 2.76
CA VAL A 118 15.87 -1.56 2.26
C VAL A 118 16.74 -0.31 2.39
N VAL A 119 17.32 -0.09 3.57
CA VAL A 119 18.26 1.02 3.79
C VAL A 119 19.49 0.90 2.89
N GLY A 120 19.88 -0.34 2.56
CA GLY A 120 20.94 -0.64 1.60
C GLY A 120 20.54 -0.48 0.12
N GLY A 121 19.31 -0.05 -0.18
CA GLY A 121 18.82 0.26 -1.52
C GLY A 121 17.92 -0.80 -2.16
N ALA A 122 17.60 -1.90 -1.48
CA ALA A 122 16.66 -2.89 -2.00
C ALA A 122 15.29 -2.23 -2.25
N SER A 123 14.82 -2.32 -3.49
CA SER A 123 13.53 -1.77 -3.92
C SER A 123 12.38 -2.77 -3.73
N VAL A 124 12.72 -4.04 -3.51
CA VAL A 124 11.81 -5.16 -3.20
C VAL A 124 12.53 -6.07 -2.20
N ILE A 125 11.82 -6.73 -1.30
CA ILE A 125 12.40 -7.74 -0.40
C ILE A 125 11.85 -9.12 -0.74
N ASP A 126 12.74 -10.09 -0.91
CA ASP A 126 12.42 -11.50 -1.03
C ASP A 126 12.26 -12.15 0.35
N ILE A 127 11.17 -12.86 0.59
CA ILE A 127 10.93 -13.55 1.87
C ILE A 127 10.66 -15.02 1.59
N ASN A 128 11.54 -15.86 2.13
CA ASN A 128 11.43 -17.30 2.03
C ASN A 128 11.48 -17.93 3.43
N MET A 129 10.42 -18.70 3.75
CA MET A 129 10.24 -19.42 5.02
C MET A 129 10.21 -20.95 4.83
N ASP A 130 10.71 -21.44 3.69
CA ASP A 130 10.79 -22.88 3.43
C ASP A 130 11.92 -23.50 4.24
N ASP A 131 11.55 -24.38 5.15
CA ASP A 131 12.45 -25.23 5.94
C ASP A 131 11.67 -26.47 6.42
N ALA A 132 12.34 -27.62 6.51
CA ALA A 132 11.69 -28.86 6.93
C ALA A 132 11.27 -28.85 8.41
N LEU A 133 11.86 -27.98 9.23
CA LEU A 133 11.62 -27.87 10.67
C LEU A 133 10.66 -26.72 11.01
N LEU A 134 10.15 -25.98 10.02
CA LEU A 134 9.26 -24.83 10.21
C LEU A 134 7.86 -25.10 9.70
N GLU A 135 6.87 -24.60 10.45
CA GLU A 135 5.51 -24.40 9.98
C GLU A 135 5.47 -23.18 9.05
N GLY A 136 5.83 -23.38 7.78
CA GLY A 136 6.06 -22.31 6.80
C GLY A 136 4.91 -21.30 6.67
N GLU A 137 3.64 -21.76 6.71
CA GLU A 137 2.47 -20.87 6.64
C GLU A 137 2.40 -19.91 7.83
N GLN A 138 2.66 -20.43 9.03
CA GLN A 138 2.65 -19.64 10.26
C GLN A 138 3.84 -18.68 10.31
N ALA A 139 5.04 -19.16 9.95
CA ALA A 139 6.25 -18.35 9.92
C ALA A 139 6.13 -17.19 8.91
N MET A 140 5.64 -17.47 7.69
CA MET A 140 5.41 -16.46 6.66
C MET A 140 4.39 -15.41 7.12
N THR A 141 3.25 -15.87 7.63
CA THR A 141 2.18 -15.00 8.15
C THR A 141 2.68 -14.11 9.28
N HIS A 142 3.39 -14.68 10.24
CA HIS A 142 3.88 -13.96 11.40
C HIS A 142 4.92 -12.91 11.00
N TYR A 143 5.89 -13.29 10.17
CA TYR A 143 6.96 -12.38 9.76
C TYR A 143 6.45 -11.22 8.90
N ILE A 144 5.59 -11.47 7.90
CA ILE A 144 5.03 -10.39 7.08
C ILE A 144 4.25 -9.38 7.94
N ARG A 145 3.49 -9.84 8.94
CA ARG A 145 2.76 -8.96 9.86
C ARG A 145 3.68 -8.10 10.71
N LEU A 146 4.85 -8.63 11.11
CA LEU A 146 5.86 -7.83 11.81
C LEU A 146 6.46 -6.76 10.89
N LEU A 147 6.77 -7.10 9.64
CA LEU A 147 7.29 -6.14 8.66
C LEU A 147 6.30 -4.99 8.39
N ALA A 148 4.99 -5.28 8.42
CA ALA A 148 3.95 -4.27 8.24
C ALA A 148 3.92 -3.20 9.36
N ALA A 149 4.51 -3.47 10.53
CA ALA A 149 4.62 -2.50 11.61
C ALA A 149 5.81 -1.53 11.43
N GLU A 150 6.77 -1.84 10.55
CA GLU A 150 7.97 -1.05 10.31
C GLU A 150 7.84 -0.23 9.03
N THR A 151 7.70 1.10 9.16
CA THR A 151 7.38 2.00 8.04
C THR A 151 8.38 1.90 6.88
N ASP A 152 9.69 1.83 7.19
CA ASP A 152 10.73 1.73 6.16
C ASP A 152 10.56 0.46 5.32
N ILE A 153 10.25 -0.67 5.97
CA ILE A 153 10.12 -1.98 5.32
C ILE A 153 8.79 -2.07 4.58
N ALA A 154 7.70 -1.67 5.24
CA ALA A 154 6.36 -1.66 4.66
C ALA A 154 6.27 -0.74 3.43
N SER A 155 7.20 0.21 3.26
CA SER A 155 7.23 1.09 2.09
C SER A 155 7.47 0.36 0.77
N VAL A 156 8.25 -0.74 0.77
CA VAL A 156 8.64 -1.47 -0.45
C VAL A 156 7.79 -2.73 -0.67
N PRO A 157 7.63 -3.20 -1.92
CA PRO A 157 6.94 -4.47 -2.21
C PRO A 157 7.70 -5.68 -1.64
N VAL A 158 6.96 -6.77 -1.44
CA VAL A 158 7.47 -8.04 -0.95
C VAL A 158 7.32 -9.11 -2.04
N MET A 159 8.41 -9.81 -2.35
CA MET A 159 8.39 -11.05 -3.12
C MET A 159 8.20 -12.21 -2.14
N VAL A 160 7.03 -12.85 -2.19
CA VAL A 160 6.75 -14.05 -1.38
C VAL A 160 7.34 -15.24 -2.12
N ASP A 161 8.41 -15.81 -1.57
CA ASP A 161 9.13 -16.94 -2.17
C ASP A 161 8.88 -18.22 -1.36
N SER A 162 8.38 -19.23 -2.05
CA SER A 162 8.07 -20.53 -1.50
C SER A 162 7.79 -21.53 -2.63
N SER A 163 8.25 -22.76 -2.42
CA SER A 163 7.90 -23.93 -3.24
C SER A 163 6.50 -24.48 -2.94
N LYS A 164 5.90 -24.11 -1.79
CA LYS A 164 4.58 -24.55 -1.32
C LYS A 164 3.51 -23.51 -1.60
N TRP A 165 2.47 -23.90 -2.34
CA TRP A 165 1.32 -23.04 -2.66
C TRP A 165 0.65 -22.44 -1.41
N THR A 166 0.45 -23.23 -0.36
CA THR A 166 -0.25 -22.77 0.84
C THR A 166 0.51 -21.66 1.57
N VAL A 167 1.84 -21.68 1.54
CA VAL A 167 2.69 -20.62 2.10
C VAL A 167 2.60 -19.34 1.26
N LEU A 168 2.59 -19.46 -0.07
CA LEU A 168 2.37 -18.31 -0.97
C LEU A 168 1.01 -17.67 -0.68
N GLU A 169 -0.05 -18.47 -0.59
CA GLU A 169 -1.40 -17.99 -0.30
C GLU A 169 -1.49 -17.32 1.09
N ALA A 170 -0.88 -17.92 2.12
CA ALA A 170 -0.82 -17.35 3.45
C ALA A 170 -0.09 -16.00 3.47
N GLY A 171 1.03 -15.89 2.74
CA GLY A 171 1.78 -14.65 2.60
C GLY A 171 0.97 -13.56 1.89
N LEU A 172 0.36 -13.88 0.74
CA LEU A 172 -0.47 -12.95 -0.03
C LEU A 172 -1.66 -12.40 0.78
N LYS A 173 -2.30 -13.22 1.62
CA LYS A 173 -3.38 -12.78 2.53
C LYS A 173 -2.94 -11.75 3.57
N CYS A 174 -1.64 -11.63 3.82
CA CYS A 174 -1.06 -10.73 4.81
C CYS A 174 -0.45 -9.46 4.22
N LEU A 175 -0.31 -9.37 2.89
CA LEU A 175 0.24 -8.18 2.24
C LEU A 175 -0.83 -7.11 2.04
N GLN A 176 -0.46 -5.86 2.33
CA GLN A 176 -1.32 -4.70 2.09
C GLN A 176 -1.29 -4.25 0.63
N GLY A 177 -0.10 -4.28 0.01
CA GLY A 177 0.13 -3.85 -1.36
C GLY A 177 0.13 -5.00 -2.36
N LYS A 178 0.21 -4.65 -3.63
CA LYS A 178 0.36 -5.57 -4.77
C LYS A 178 1.77 -6.14 -4.92
#